data_AF-A0A3Q1C838-F1
#
_entry.id   AF-A0A3Q1C838-F1
#
_cell.length_a   1.000
_cell.length_b   1.000
_cell.length_c   1.000
_cell.angle_alpha   90.00
_cell.angle_beta   90.00
_cell.angle_gamma   90.00
#
_symmetry.space_group_name_H-M   'P 1'
#
loop_
_entity.id
_entity.type
_entity.pdbx_description
1 polymer ?
#
loop_
_entity_poly.entity_id
_entity_poly.type
_entity_poly.pdbx_seq_one_letter_code
_entity_poly.pdbx_strand_id
1 'polypeptide(L)'
;MARQVFNFDRERLSCSICLDLLKDPVTIPCGHNYCLNCINLHWDGEYWKNIFSCPQCRQIFTPRPDLKKNTMLAGLVEEVKKTGVQSAEDDIYFTGRGHVSCDFCTERKRNAVKSCLQCLVSYCDQHLQPHYQSPAIKNHKLVDPSKKLQDNICSHHNEVMKIFCHTDQKCICYLCSLDEHRGHATVPVSEERTEKQKELKLVCEKIQQRIQDRETDVEVLQQEVEAINQSADTAVRDIDRFSKDLIYLIKEKSWDVKQQIRSQQETEVNKAKDLTENMQEEITELERKDGELEQLCNTKDDCQFLQMFPLLSGHSTTKWPRPQPRHLQEFEDVTAAVSELKDKLQRILCEELPKLPQRVTEVDPHLAPLLCVEMVLSLFCISSGQHFLLLLRLTACSLCDPAFFFAHLRLSIMC
;
A
#
# COMPACT_ATOMS: atom_id res chain seq x y z
N MET A 1 23.36 20.98 25.89
CA MET A 1 23.35 20.91 24.41
C MET A 1 23.93 19.60 23.83
N ALA A 2 24.39 18.63 24.65
CA ALA A 2 25.00 17.39 24.14
C ALA A 2 24.02 16.20 23.88
N ARG A 3 22.75 16.29 24.33
CA ARG A 3 21.77 15.19 24.20
C ARG A 3 21.10 15.09 22.83
N GLN A 4 21.18 16.16 22.03
CA GLN A 4 20.46 16.27 20.75
C GLN A 4 21.25 15.71 19.56
N VAL A 5 22.55 15.41 19.76
CA VAL A 5 23.45 14.90 18.71
C VAL A 5 23.40 13.36 18.61
N PHE A 6 23.20 12.64 19.73
CA PHE A 6 23.32 11.17 19.75
C PHE A 6 22.11 10.37 19.24
N ASN A 7 20.89 10.93 19.26
CA ASN A 7 19.70 10.21 18.75
C ASN A 7 19.61 10.20 17.22
N PHE A 8 20.23 11.18 16.55
CA PHE A 8 20.20 11.32 15.10
C PHE A 8 21.02 10.24 14.36
N ASP A 9 21.99 9.62 15.03
CA ASP A 9 22.91 8.66 14.40
C ASP A 9 22.33 7.23 14.31
N ARG A 10 21.44 6.84 15.24
CA ARG A 10 20.87 5.48 15.26
C ARG A 10 19.83 5.25 14.16
N GLU A 11 19.00 6.24 13.88
CA GLU A 11 17.99 6.16 12.79
C GLU A 11 18.64 6.18 11.40
N ARG A 12 19.80 6.85 11.24
CA ARG A 12 20.55 6.89 9.98
C ARG A 12 21.35 5.62 9.70
N LEU A 13 21.56 4.78 10.71
CA LEU A 13 22.32 3.53 10.63
C LEU A 13 21.43 2.29 10.78
N SER A 14 20.11 2.44 10.65
CA SER A 14 19.15 1.34 10.66
C SER A 14 18.85 0.85 9.24
N CYS A 15 18.57 -0.45 9.13
CA CYS A 15 18.12 -1.06 7.90
C CYS A 15 16.61 -0.89 7.75
N SER A 16 16.12 -0.35 6.64
CA SER A 16 14.67 -0.16 6.45
C SER A 16 13.89 -1.46 6.17
N ILE A 17 14.57 -2.62 6.09
CA ILE A 17 13.93 -3.94 5.90
C ILE A 17 13.70 -4.61 7.27
N CYS A 18 14.75 -4.78 8.06
CA CYS A 18 14.64 -5.43 9.38
C CYS A 18 14.45 -4.45 10.54
N LEU A 19 14.50 -3.13 10.28
CA LEU A 19 14.35 -2.04 11.24
C LEU A 19 15.38 -2.02 12.39
N ASP A 20 16.43 -2.83 12.28
CA ASP A 20 17.56 -2.93 13.21
C ASP A 20 18.79 -2.17 12.69
N LEU A 21 19.78 -1.94 13.56
CA LEU A 21 21.12 -1.47 13.17
C LEU A 21 21.71 -2.37 12.06
N LEU A 22 22.32 -1.74 11.05
CA LEU A 22 22.85 -2.43 9.89
C LEU A 22 23.86 -3.53 10.26
N LYS A 23 23.56 -4.78 9.90
CA LYS A 23 24.46 -5.95 10.00
C LYS A 23 25.09 -6.18 8.64
N ASP A 24 26.41 -6.08 8.56
CA ASP A 24 27.15 -6.09 7.31
C ASP A 24 26.53 -5.12 6.27
N PRO A 25 26.58 -3.81 6.55
CA PRO A 25 25.93 -2.80 5.72
C PRO A 25 26.43 -2.87 4.28
N VAL A 26 25.50 -2.78 3.33
CA VAL A 26 25.78 -2.62 1.91
C VAL A 26 25.05 -1.39 1.39
N THR A 27 25.69 -0.70 0.44
CA THR A 27 25.10 0.45 -0.24
C THR A 27 24.81 0.04 -1.68
N ILE A 28 23.54 0.12 -2.07
CA ILE A 28 23.13 -0.17 -3.46
C ILE A 28 23.28 1.08 -4.34
N PRO A 29 23.26 0.99 -5.69
CA PRO A 29 23.62 2.11 -6.56
C PRO A 29 22.79 3.39 -6.41
N CYS A 30 21.57 3.31 -5.88
CA CYS A 30 20.75 4.49 -5.56
C CYS A 30 21.14 5.18 -4.23
N GLY A 31 22.16 4.70 -3.53
CA GLY A 31 22.68 5.29 -2.29
C GLY A 31 22.02 4.80 -1.00
N HIS A 32 20.98 3.97 -1.09
CA HIS A 32 20.31 3.39 0.08
C HIS A 32 21.12 2.24 0.69
N ASN A 33 20.95 2.05 2.01
CA ASN A 33 21.79 1.16 2.81
C ASN A 33 20.96 0.07 3.49
N TYR A 34 21.41 -1.17 3.41
CA TYR A 34 20.71 -2.33 3.97
C TYR A 34 21.69 -3.30 4.61
N CYS A 35 21.20 -4.22 5.44
CA CYS A 35 21.97 -5.40 5.79
C CYS A 35 22.16 -6.25 4.54
N LEU A 36 23.37 -6.80 4.34
CA LEU A 36 23.67 -7.67 3.19
C LEU A 36 22.63 -8.79 3.01
N ASN A 37 22.24 -9.44 4.10
CA ASN A 37 21.26 -10.52 4.07
C ASN A 37 19.84 -10.03 3.71
N CYS A 38 19.44 -8.87 4.23
CA CYS A 38 18.09 -8.34 4.02
C CYS A 38 17.85 -7.98 2.54
N ILE A 39 18.81 -7.33 1.89
CA ILE A 39 18.67 -6.97 0.48
C ILE A 39 18.79 -8.20 -0.44
N ASN A 40 19.62 -9.19 -0.08
CA ASN A 40 19.68 -10.44 -0.82
C ASN A 40 18.35 -11.20 -0.74
N LEU A 41 17.76 -11.37 0.44
CA LEU A 41 16.46 -12.02 0.60
C LEU A 41 15.36 -11.29 -0.18
N HIS A 42 15.37 -9.96 -0.19
CA HIS A 42 14.41 -9.16 -0.97
C HIS A 42 14.54 -9.45 -2.47
N TRP A 43 15.77 -9.48 -3.00
CA TRP A 43 16.03 -9.76 -4.42
C TRP A 43 15.87 -11.23 -4.81
N ASP A 44 16.17 -12.16 -3.90
CA ASP A 44 16.06 -13.60 -4.15
C ASP A 44 14.60 -14.07 -4.12
N GLY A 45 13.71 -13.37 -3.40
CA GLY A 45 12.26 -13.58 -3.46
C GLY A 45 11.62 -13.23 -4.82
N GLU A 46 12.30 -12.44 -5.66
CA GLU A 46 11.84 -11.98 -6.98
C GLU A 46 12.53 -12.71 -8.15
N TYR A 47 13.11 -13.89 -7.92
CA TYR A 47 13.93 -14.64 -8.90
C TYR A 47 13.28 -14.84 -10.28
N TRP A 48 11.95 -14.83 -10.36
CA TRP A 48 11.19 -15.05 -11.60
C TRP A 48 11.02 -13.81 -12.50
N LYS A 49 11.35 -12.60 -12.03
CA LYS A 49 11.11 -11.35 -12.79
C LYS A 49 12.36 -10.72 -13.42
N ASN A 50 13.58 -11.17 -13.10
CA ASN A 50 14.84 -10.55 -13.54
C ASN A 50 14.91 -9.02 -13.31
N ILE A 51 14.15 -8.50 -12.35
CA ILE A 51 14.04 -7.08 -12.01
C ILE A 51 14.43 -6.96 -10.54
N PHE A 52 15.48 -6.20 -10.23
CA PHE A 52 15.93 -5.98 -8.87
C PHE A 52 15.61 -4.54 -8.47
N SER A 53 14.72 -4.35 -7.50
CA SER A 53 14.29 -3.01 -7.09
C SER A 53 14.85 -2.59 -5.73
N CYS A 54 15.01 -1.29 -5.53
CA CYS A 54 15.31 -0.72 -4.21
C CYS A 54 14.03 -0.69 -3.35
N PRO A 55 14.04 -1.25 -2.12
CA PRO A 55 12.89 -1.20 -1.21
C PRO A 55 12.39 0.23 -0.88
N GLN A 56 13.27 1.22 -0.89
CA GLN A 56 12.93 2.59 -0.46
C GLN A 56 12.50 3.49 -1.62
N CYS A 57 13.26 3.54 -2.70
CA CYS A 57 12.99 4.45 -3.84
C CYS A 57 12.44 3.74 -5.08
N ARG A 58 12.31 2.42 -5.05
CA ARG A 58 11.80 1.57 -6.15
C ARG A 58 12.59 1.68 -7.46
N GLN A 59 13.79 2.26 -7.43
CA GLN A 59 14.69 2.25 -8.58
C GLN A 59 15.03 0.82 -8.98
N ILE A 60 14.91 0.52 -10.28
CA ILE A 60 15.13 -0.80 -10.87
C ILE A 60 16.58 -0.91 -11.34
N PHE A 61 17.18 -2.07 -11.10
CA PHE A 61 18.52 -2.44 -11.56
C PHE A 61 18.45 -3.73 -12.39
N THR A 62 18.97 -3.67 -13.62
CA THR A 62 19.16 -4.81 -14.51
C THR A 62 20.49 -4.62 -15.24
N PRO A 63 21.53 -5.47 -15.02
CA PRO A 63 21.58 -6.71 -14.22
C PRO A 63 21.63 -6.48 -12.69
N ARG A 64 21.62 -7.56 -11.90
CA ARG A 64 21.74 -7.53 -10.42
C ARG A 64 23.01 -6.78 -10.01
N PRO A 65 22.92 -5.77 -9.13
CA PRO A 65 24.11 -5.11 -8.61
C PRO A 65 24.97 -6.03 -7.76
N ASP A 66 26.30 -5.96 -7.93
CA ASP A 66 27.25 -6.62 -7.04
C ASP A 66 27.26 -5.94 -5.66
N LEU A 67 26.89 -6.68 -4.62
CA LEU A 67 26.87 -6.17 -3.26
C LEU A 67 28.22 -6.34 -2.59
N LYS A 68 28.84 -5.22 -2.21
CA LYS A 68 30.06 -5.19 -1.39
C LYS A 68 29.76 -4.54 -0.05
N LYS A 69 30.33 -5.10 1.01
CA LYS A 69 30.23 -4.54 2.36
C LYS A 69 30.81 -3.12 2.39
N ASN A 70 30.02 -2.17 2.87
CA ASN A 70 30.44 -0.81 3.14
C ASN A 70 31.20 -0.77 4.47
N THR A 71 32.52 -0.73 4.40
CA THR A 71 33.41 -0.75 5.56
C THR A 71 33.28 0.51 6.42
N MET A 72 32.95 1.66 5.83
CA MET A 72 32.74 2.91 6.58
C MET A 72 31.47 2.83 7.44
N LEU A 73 30.35 2.40 6.86
CA LEU A 73 29.11 2.21 7.63
C LEU A 73 29.27 1.13 8.69
N ALA A 74 30.02 0.06 8.40
CA ALA A 74 30.32 -0.96 9.39
C ALA A 74 31.13 -0.37 10.57
N GLY A 75 32.11 0.49 10.29
CA GLY A 75 32.86 1.22 11.32
C GLY A 75 31.97 2.12 12.19
N LEU A 76 31.08 2.89 11.55
CA LEU A 76 30.13 3.77 12.26
C LEU A 76 29.12 3.00 13.12
N VAL A 77 28.60 1.88 12.63
CA VAL A 77 27.72 1.00 13.42
C VAL A 77 28.46 0.43 14.63
N GLU A 78 29.72 0.04 14.47
CA GLU A 78 30.55 -0.44 15.59
C GLU A 78 30.90 0.68 16.57
N GLU A 79 31.10 1.92 16.11
CA GLU A 79 31.24 3.08 16.98
C GLU A 79 29.96 3.36 17.77
N VAL A 80 28.78 3.31 17.13
CA VAL A 80 27.50 3.47 17.84
C VAL A 80 27.25 2.33 18.83
N LYS A 81 27.65 1.09 18.50
CA LYS A 81 27.62 -0.04 19.45
C LYS A 81 28.59 0.17 20.61
N LYS A 82 29.83 0.60 20.37
CA LYS A 82 30.83 0.87 21.40
C LYS A 82 30.44 2.05 22.29
N THR A 83 29.92 3.12 21.71
CA THR A 83 29.40 4.29 22.46
C THR A 83 28.15 3.92 23.25
N GLY A 84 27.36 2.95 22.77
CA GLY A 84 26.23 2.37 23.50
C GLY A 84 26.61 1.37 24.60
N VAL A 85 27.82 0.80 24.58
CA VAL A 85 28.32 -0.20 25.56
C VAL A 85 29.29 0.43 26.57
N GLN A 86 30.08 1.44 26.20
CA GLN A 86 31.07 2.07 27.09
C GLN A 86 30.53 3.22 27.94
N SER A 87 29.28 3.64 27.74
CA SER A 87 28.62 4.62 28.63
C SER A 87 27.56 3.99 29.54
N ALA A 88 27.37 2.66 29.49
CA ALA A 88 26.16 2.01 30.02
C ALA A 88 26.34 1.14 31.27
N GLU A 89 27.55 0.69 31.61
CA GLU A 89 27.71 -0.30 32.69
C GLU A 89 28.09 0.27 34.07
N ASP A 90 28.44 1.57 34.18
CA ASP A 90 28.66 2.19 35.50
C ASP A 90 27.79 3.43 35.80
N ASP A 91 27.03 3.98 34.83
CA ASP A 91 26.23 5.22 35.04
C ASP A 91 24.75 5.13 34.60
N ILE A 92 24.26 4.03 33.99
CA ILE A 92 22.88 3.92 33.50
C ILE A 92 21.95 3.07 34.40
N TYR A 93 22.42 2.59 35.56
CA TYR A 93 21.51 2.01 36.57
C TYR A 93 20.80 3.05 37.46
N PHE A 94 20.97 4.36 37.20
CA PHE A 94 20.41 5.42 38.07
C PHE A 94 19.73 6.61 37.37
N THR A 95 19.38 6.52 36.09
CA THR A 95 18.65 7.61 35.40
C THR A 95 17.14 7.37 35.28
N GLY A 96 16.50 6.90 36.34
CA GLY A 96 15.04 6.75 36.44
C GLY A 96 14.47 7.50 37.64
N ARG A 97 13.74 8.60 37.38
CA ARG A 97 12.86 9.37 38.29
C ARG A 97 13.44 9.82 39.65
N GLY A 98 13.62 11.15 39.79
CA GLY A 98 13.62 11.78 41.12
C GLY A 98 14.91 11.67 41.93
N HIS A 99 16.05 11.42 41.29
CA HIS A 99 17.32 11.28 41.99
C HIS A 99 17.72 12.56 42.77
N VAL A 100 17.76 12.51 44.10
CA VAL A 100 18.16 13.62 44.99
C VAL A 100 19.59 13.38 45.47
N SER A 101 20.48 14.35 45.28
CA SER A 101 21.88 14.24 45.70
C SER A 101 22.02 14.40 47.22
N CYS A 102 23.00 13.74 47.82
CA CYS A 102 23.39 14.04 49.19
C CYS A 102 24.05 15.43 49.29
N ASP A 103 23.63 16.23 50.26
CA ASP A 103 24.09 17.60 50.43
C ASP A 103 25.44 17.73 51.13
N PHE A 104 25.87 16.68 51.85
CA PHE A 104 27.14 16.65 52.58
C PHE A 104 28.32 16.10 51.76
N CYS A 105 28.06 15.50 50.59
CA CYS A 105 29.12 15.02 49.70
C CYS A 105 29.79 16.22 48.98
N THR A 106 31.09 16.39 49.17
CA THR A 106 31.87 17.51 48.62
C THR A 106 32.38 17.28 47.20
N GLU A 107 32.83 16.06 46.86
CA GLU A 107 33.44 15.76 45.56
C GLU A 107 32.47 15.00 44.64
N ARG A 108 32.25 13.70 44.90
CA ARG A 108 31.27 12.88 44.18
C ARG A 108 29.95 12.87 44.96
N LYS A 109 28.97 13.64 44.52
CA LYS A 109 27.63 13.68 45.14
C LYS A 109 26.96 12.32 45.01
N ARG A 110 26.96 11.57 46.10
CA ARG A 110 26.26 10.28 46.16
C ARG A 110 24.77 10.48 46.21
N ASN A 111 24.09 9.39 45.91
CA ASN A 111 22.65 9.34 45.89
C ASN A 111 22.09 9.41 47.31
N ALA A 112 21.16 10.33 47.57
CA ALA A 112 20.51 10.40 48.85
C ALA A 112 19.55 9.22 49.00
N VAL A 113 19.55 8.60 50.17
CA VAL A 113 18.66 7.48 50.53
C VAL A 113 17.53 7.94 51.42
N LYS A 114 17.74 9.00 52.21
CA LYS A 114 16.71 9.65 53.03
C LYS A 114 16.92 11.15 53.08
N SER A 115 15.82 11.87 53.28
CA SER A 115 15.83 13.29 53.60
C SER A 115 15.20 13.54 54.96
N CYS A 116 15.77 14.44 55.74
CA CYS A 116 15.24 14.82 57.04
C CYS A 116 14.35 16.06 56.91
N LEU A 117 13.09 15.96 57.34
CA LEU A 117 12.15 17.08 57.26
C LEU A 117 12.49 18.24 58.21
N GLN A 118 13.20 17.97 59.31
CA GLN A 118 13.64 19.00 60.25
C GLN A 118 14.97 19.65 59.86
N CYS A 119 15.96 18.87 59.44
CA CYS A 119 17.24 19.42 58.96
C CYS A 119 17.10 20.09 57.59
N LEU A 120 16.11 19.69 56.79
CA LEU A 120 15.96 20.07 55.38
C LEU A 120 17.15 19.65 54.50
N VAL A 121 17.74 18.50 54.85
CA VAL A 121 18.93 17.96 54.18
C VAL A 121 18.69 16.53 53.73
N SER A 122 19.26 16.19 52.58
CA SER A 122 19.27 14.86 51.97
C SER A 122 20.62 14.16 52.22
N TYR A 123 20.56 12.93 52.72
CA TYR A 123 21.72 12.14 53.15
C TYR A 123 21.88 10.91 52.25
N CYS A 124 23.11 10.63 51.81
CA CYS A 124 23.48 9.29 51.33
C CYS A 124 23.70 8.36 52.52
N ASP A 125 23.81 7.04 52.30
CA ASP A 125 23.95 6.05 53.37
C ASP A 125 25.05 6.41 54.38
N GLN A 126 26.21 6.85 53.90
CA GLN A 126 27.35 7.21 54.76
C GLN A 126 27.06 8.44 55.62
N HIS A 127 26.41 9.46 55.06
CA HIS A 127 26.10 10.69 55.80
C HIS A 127 24.83 10.58 56.63
N LEU A 128 24.02 9.54 56.42
CA LEU A 128 22.85 9.26 57.24
C LEU A 128 23.22 8.62 58.58
N GLN A 129 24.32 7.86 58.66
CA GLN A 129 24.73 7.20 59.90
C GLN A 129 24.95 8.17 61.10
N PRO A 130 25.66 9.31 60.94
CA PRO A 130 25.77 10.30 62.01
C PRO A 130 24.43 10.85 62.49
N HIS A 131 23.41 10.91 61.62
CA HIS A 131 22.07 11.36 61.99
C HIS A 131 21.40 10.42 62.99
N TYR A 132 21.59 9.10 62.86
CA TYR A 132 21.08 8.12 63.84
C TYR A 132 21.86 8.12 65.15
N GLN A 133 23.16 8.41 65.09
CA GLN A 133 24.06 8.35 66.25
C GLN A 133 23.97 9.61 67.12
N SER A 134 23.60 10.75 66.55
CA SER A 134 23.51 12.02 67.28
C SER A 134 22.25 12.11 68.15
N PRO A 135 22.36 12.23 69.49
CA PRO A 135 21.21 12.34 70.38
C PRO A 135 20.30 13.54 70.07
N ALA A 136 20.84 14.61 69.48
CA ALA A 136 20.11 15.84 69.17
C ALA A 136 19.16 15.70 67.98
N ILE A 137 19.48 14.84 67.00
CA ILE A 137 18.75 14.76 65.71
C ILE A 137 18.24 13.36 65.37
N LYS A 138 18.59 12.32 66.15
CA LYS A 138 18.14 10.94 65.92
C LYS A 138 16.61 10.76 65.88
N ASN A 139 15.86 11.66 66.51
CA ASN A 139 14.40 11.61 66.58
C ASN A 139 13.72 12.40 65.45
N HIS A 140 14.49 13.03 64.53
CA HIS A 140 13.91 13.71 63.39
C HIS A 140 13.25 12.72 62.41
N LYS A 141 12.25 13.20 61.67
CA LYS A 141 11.50 12.38 60.71
C LYS A 141 12.24 12.31 59.38
N LEU A 142 12.71 11.12 59.06
CA LEU A 142 13.30 10.80 57.76
C LEU A 142 12.22 10.33 56.79
N VAL A 143 12.24 10.87 55.57
CA VAL A 143 11.35 10.53 54.46
C VAL A 143 12.17 10.14 53.23
N ASP A 144 11.49 9.60 52.21
CA ASP A 144 12.14 9.33 50.95
C ASP A 144 12.67 10.62 50.31
N PRO A 145 13.81 10.55 49.60
CA PRO A 145 14.43 11.74 49.05
C PRO A 145 13.51 12.48 48.09
N SER A 146 13.33 13.78 48.33
CA SER A 146 12.58 14.65 47.43
C SER A 146 13.37 15.91 47.10
N LYS A 147 13.43 16.27 45.81
CA LYS A 147 14.00 17.56 45.36
C LYS A 147 13.22 18.77 45.87
N LYS A 148 11.97 18.52 46.29
CA LYS A 148 10.99 19.49 46.76
C LYS A 148 10.75 19.29 48.25
N LEU A 149 11.82 19.10 49.02
CA LEU A 149 11.72 18.89 50.47
C LEU A 149 11.20 20.16 51.16
N GLN A 150 11.67 21.34 50.72
CA GLN A 150 11.25 22.65 51.21
C GLN A 150 9.76 22.94 50.96
N ASP A 151 9.17 22.40 49.88
CA ASP A 151 7.74 22.55 49.59
C ASP A 151 6.83 21.95 50.68
N ASN A 152 7.38 21.16 51.62
CA ASN A 152 6.63 20.60 52.76
C ASN A 152 6.71 21.47 54.03
N ILE A 153 7.40 22.61 53.98
CA ILE A 153 7.59 23.51 55.12
C ILE A 153 6.73 24.75 54.92
N CYS A 154 6.04 25.15 55.98
CA CYS A 154 5.27 26.38 55.98
C CYS A 154 6.21 27.57 55.90
N SER A 155 6.04 28.44 54.90
CA SER A 155 6.85 29.63 54.70
C SER A 155 6.75 30.66 55.83
N HIS A 156 5.62 30.72 56.54
CA HIS A 156 5.38 31.69 57.62
C HIS A 156 5.94 31.25 58.96
N HIS A 157 5.83 29.95 59.26
CA HIS A 157 6.13 29.39 60.58
C HIS A 157 7.40 28.52 60.60
N ASN A 158 7.98 28.23 59.43
CA ASN A 158 9.11 27.33 59.26
C ASN A 158 8.88 25.92 59.87
N GLU A 159 7.62 25.50 59.91
CA GLU A 159 7.17 24.24 60.48
C GLU A 159 6.67 23.27 59.40
N VAL A 160 6.85 21.97 59.62
CA VAL A 160 6.40 20.95 58.67
C VAL A 160 4.88 20.99 58.54
N MET A 161 4.39 21.09 57.30
CA MET A 161 2.96 21.06 56.99
C MET A 161 2.43 19.64 57.18
N LYS A 162 1.50 19.50 58.14
CA LYS A 162 0.94 18.21 58.58
C LYS A 162 -0.59 18.19 58.55
N ILE A 163 -1.22 19.32 58.28
CA ILE A 163 -2.67 19.49 58.20
C ILE A 163 -3.03 19.84 56.77
N PHE A 164 -4.11 19.26 56.25
CA PHE A 164 -4.73 19.67 55.00
C PHE A 164 -6.00 20.46 55.32
N CYS A 165 -6.10 21.67 54.77
CA CYS A 165 -7.29 22.49 54.86
C CYS A 165 -8.17 22.24 53.64
N HIS A 166 -9.37 21.67 53.83
CA HIS A 166 -10.34 21.44 52.76
C HIS A 166 -10.93 22.75 52.23
N THR A 167 -11.10 23.75 53.08
CA THR A 167 -11.65 25.05 52.66
C THR A 167 -10.74 25.71 51.62
N ASP A 168 -9.43 25.68 51.84
CA ASP A 168 -8.45 26.36 50.97
C ASP A 168 -7.71 25.42 50.02
N GLN A 169 -7.95 24.10 50.11
CA GLN A 169 -7.30 23.03 49.33
C GLN A 169 -5.77 23.07 49.40
N LYS A 170 -5.22 23.26 50.61
CA LYS A 170 -3.77 23.43 50.84
C LYS A 170 -3.28 22.66 52.05
N CYS A 171 -2.04 22.19 51.98
CA CYS A 171 -1.30 21.72 53.15
C CYS A 171 -0.84 22.93 53.97
N ILE A 172 -1.01 22.87 55.30
CA ILE A 172 -0.65 23.92 56.27
C ILE A 172 0.03 23.30 57.50
N CYS A 173 0.71 24.11 58.31
CA CYS A 173 1.27 23.67 59.60
C CYS A 173 0.25 23.85 60.75
N TYR A 174 0.57 23.32 61.93
CA TYR A 174 -0.31 23.43 63.12
C TYR A 174 -0.57 24.88 63.55
N LEU A 175 0.43 25.76 63.44
CA LEU A 175 0.28 27.19 63.80
C LEU A 175 -0.70 27.92 62.87
N CYS A 176 -0.61 27.71 61.56
CA CYS A 176 -1.59 28.23 60.58
C CYS A 176 -3.02 27.79 60.90
N SER A 177 -3.23 26.57 61.39
CA SER A 177 -4.56 26.05 61.76
C SER A 177 -5.16 26.76 62.98
N LEU A 178 -4.35 27.37 63.84
CA LEU A 178 -4.81 28.08 65.03
C LEU A 178 -5.01 29.58 64.78
N ASP A 179 -4.48 30.11 63.68
CA ASP A 179 -4.52 31.53 63.33
C ASP A 179 -5.31 31.76 62.03
N GLU A 180 -4.64 31.90 60.89
CA GLU A 180 -5.26 32.24 59.60
C GLU A 180 -6.35 31.27 59.13
N HIS A 181 -6.21 29.97 59.45
CA HIS A 181 -7.17 28.93 59.07
C HIS A 181 -8.07 28.50 60.24
N ARG A 182 -8.20 29.34 61.26
CA ARG A 182 -9.01 29.03 62.44
C ARG A 182 -10.48 28.88 62.06
N GLY A 183 -11.03 27.70 62.35
CA GLY A 183 -12.43 27.37 62.05
C GLY A 183 -12.65 26.79 60.64
N HIS A 184 -11.60 26.61 59.83
CA HIS A 184 -11.71 25.89 58.56
C HIS A 184 -11.83 24.38 58.78
N ALA A 185 -12.39 23.68 57.79
CA ALA A 185 -12.45 22.23 57.81
C ALA A 185 -11.05 21.66 57.53
N THR A 186 -10.42 21.09 58.55
CA THR A 186 -9.04 20.60 58.48
C THR A 186 -8.92 19.15 58.90
N VAL A 187 -8.07 18.38 58.21
CA VAL A 187 -7.75 16.99 58.53
C VAL A 187 -6.23 16.77 58.50
N PRO A 188 -5.69 15.71 59.12
CA PRO A 188 -4.29 15.35 58.95
C PRO A 188 -3.96 15.04 57.47
N VAL A 189 -2.81 15.50 56.96
CA VAL A 189 -2.37 15.24 55.57
C VAL A 189 -2.31 13.74 55.25
N SER A 190 -1.96 12.91 56.22
CA SER A 190 -1.92 11.45 56.06
C SER A 190 -3.30 10.84 55.80
N GLU A 191 -4.35 11.40 56.40
CA GLU A 191 -5.73 10.96 56.23
C GLU A 191 -6.25 11.37 54.85
N GLU A 192 -6.12 12.65 54.49
CA GLU A 192 -6.52 13.15 53.17
C GLU A 192 -5.81 12.42 52.04
N ARG A 193 -4.51 12.18 52.18
CA ARG A 193 -3.73 11.41 51.20
C ARG A 193 -4.31 10.02 51.01
N THR A 194 -4.76 9.37 52.08
CA THR A 194 -5.31 8.01 52.00
C THR A 194 -6.61 8.02 51.23
N GLU A 195 -7.47 9.02 51.42
CA GLU A 195 -8.73 9.15 50.69
C GLU A 195 -8.51 9.50 49.21
N LYS A 196 -7.66 10.50 48.92
CA LYS A 196 -7.27 10.83 47.54
C LYS A 196 -6.56 9.71 46.81
N GLN A 197 -5.82 8.85 47.53
CA GLN A 197 -5.22 7.66 46.95
C GLN A 197 -6.28 6.63 46.52
N LYS A 198 -7.40 6.49 47.26
CA LYS A 198 -8.52 5.63 46.86
C LYS A 198 -9.24 6.20 45.64
N GLU A 199 -9.54 7.50 45.64
CA GLU A 199 -10.16 8.19 44.50
C GLU A 199 -9.30 8.02 43.23
N LEU A 200 -7.99 8.24 43.34
CA LEU A 200 -7.04 8.05 42.23
C LEU A 200 -7.06 6.62 41.71
N LYS A 201 -7.13 5.63 42.60
CA LYS A 201 -7.18 4.22 42.21
C LYS A 201 -8.43 3.91 41.37
N LEU A 202 -9.59 4.43 41.75
CA LEU A 202 -10.83 4.29 40.99
C LEU A 202 -10.75 4.97 39.61
N VAL A 203 -10.10 6.13 39.52
CA VAL A 203 -9.88 6.81 38.23
C VAL A 203 -8.95 6.01 37.34
N CYS A 204 -7.87 5.45 37.89
CA CYS A 204 -6.95 4.57 37.15
C CYS A 204 -7.68 3.33 36.62
N GLU A 205 -8.49 2.67 37.45
CA GLU A 205 -9.29 1.50 37.05
C GLU A 205 -10.25 1.85 35.89
N LYS A 206 -10.94 2.99 35.95
CA LYS A 206 -11.79 3.47 34.85
C LYS A 206 -11.03 3.75 33.55
N ILE A 207 -9.83 4.32 33.65
CA ILE A 207 -8.99 4.58 32.47
C ILE A 207 -8.51 3.25 31.86
N GLN A 208 -8.07 2.30 32.70
CA GLN A 208 -7.65 0.97 32.23
C GLN A 208 -8.78 0.25 31.52
N GLN A 209 -10.00 0.29 32.06
CA GLN A 209 -11.17 -0.26 31.40
C GLN A 209 -11.42 0.40 30.03
N ARG A 210 -11.40 1.73 29.96
CA ARG A 210 -11.56 2.45 28.69
C ARG A 210 -10.46 2.12 27.67
N ILE A 211 -9.23 1.85 28.11
CA ILE A 211 -8.16 1.42 27.22
C ILE A 211 -8.50 0.06 26.63
N GLN A 212 -8.90 -0.91 27.46
CA GLN A 212 -9.30 -2.25 27.00
C GLN A 212 -10.50 -2.20 26.04
N ASP A 213 -11.50 -1.38 26.35
CA ASP A 213 -12.67 -1.18 25.48
C ASP A 213 -12.22 -0.64 24.10
N ARG A 214 -11.31 0.34 24.08
CA ARG A 214 -10.81 0.92 22.82
C ARG A 214 -9.85 0.00 22.07
N GLU A 215 -9.07 -0.81 22.74
CA GLU A 215 -8.26 -1.86 22.11
C GLU A 215 -9.18 -2.86 21.38
N THR A 216 -10.28 -3.26 22.03
CA THR A 216 -11.29 -4.13 21.42
C THR A 216 -11.97 -3.45 20.21
N ASP A 217 -12.36 -2.17 20.34
CA ASP A 217 -12.95 -1.41 19.22
C ASP A 217 -12.00 -1.35 18.01
N VAL A 218 -10.69 -1.16 18.25
CA VAL A 218 -9.68 -1.13 17.19
C VAL A 218 -9.56 -2.49 16.49
N GLU A 219 -9.59 -3.59 17.23
CA GLU A 219 -9.58 -4.94 16.65
C GLU A 219 -10.79 -5.19 15.75
N VAL A 220 -11.98 -4.75 16.16
CA VAL A 220 -13.21 -4.85 15.34
C VAL A 220 -13.07 -4.05 14.04
N LEU A 221 -12.59 -2.80 14.11
CA LEU A 221 -12.39 -1.97 12.93
C LEU A 221 -11.34 -2.54 11.99
N GLN A 222 -10.28 -3.18 12.51
CA GLN A 222 -9.29 -3.87 11.68
C GLN A 222 -9.91 -5.05 10.92
N GLN A 223 -10.80 -5.83 11.56
CA GLN A 223 -11.53 -6.91 10.90
C GLN A 223 -12.49 -6.38 9.83
N GLU A 224 -13.14 -5.25 10.08
CA GLU A 224 -14.04 -4.60 9.12
C GLU A 224 -13.27 -4.12 7.87
N VAL A 225 -12.12 -3.47 8.06
CA VAL A 225 -11.24 -3.06 6.95
C VAL A 225 -10.81 -4.26 6.11
N GLU A 226 -10.39 -5.35 6.76
CA GLU A 226 -10.01 -6.58 6.07
C GLU A 226 -11.19 -7.17 5.28
N ALA A 227 -12.39 -7.19 5.86
CA ALA A 227 -13.59 -7.67 5.20
C ALA A 227 -13.97 -6.81 3.97
N ILE A 228 -13.85 -5.48 4.07
CA ILE A 228 -14.07 -4.56 2.94
C ILE A 228 -13.07 -4.85 1.82
N ASN A 229 -11.79 -4.98 2.14
CA ASN A 229 -10.75 -5.28 1.15
C ASN A 229 -11.00 -6.62 0.46
N GLN A 230 -11.30 -7.67 1.22
CA GLN A 230 -11.61 -8.99 0.66
C GLN A 230 -12.85 -8.97 -0.23
N SER A 231 -13.87 -8.20 0.14
CA SER A 231 -15.09 -8.02 -0.66
C SER A 231 -14.80 -7.30 -1.98
N ALA A 232 -14.05 -6.19 -1.92
CA ALA A 232 -13.63 -5.44 -3.10
C ALA A 232 -12.79 -6.29 -4.06
N ASP A 233 -11.79 -7.01 -3.53
CA ASP A 233 -10.96 -7.94 -4.30
C ASP A 233 -11.77 -9.05 -4.95
N THR A 234 -12.79 -9.56 -4.26
CA THR A 234 -13.70 -10.58 -4.80
C THR A 234 -14.52 -10.03 -5.95
N ALA A 235 -15.10 -8.84 -5.80
CA ALA A 235 -15.85 -8.18 -6.86
C ALA A 235 -14.99 -7.92 -8.10
N VAL A 236 -13.75 -7.45 -7.93
CA VAL A 236 -12.80 -7.26 -9.04
C VAL A 236 -12.49 -8.57 -9.74
N ARG A 237 -12.18 -9.65 -8.98
CA ARG A 237 -11.93 -10.98 -9.56
C ARG A 237 -13.12 -11.51 -10.34
N ASP A 238 -14.33 -11.30 -9.83
CA ASP A 238 -15.55 -11.73 -10.50
C ASP A 238 -15.76 -10.96 -11.81
N ILE A 239 -15.55 -9.64 -11.82
CA ILE A 239 -15.60 -8.81 -13.04
C ILE A 239 -14.57 -9.31 -14.07
N ASP A 240 -13.34 -9.59 -13.65
CA ASP A 240 -12.29 -10.11 -14.51
C ASP A 240 -12.66 -11.48 -15.10
N ARG A 241 -13.25 -12.37 -14.29
CA ARG A 241 -13.74 -13.67 -14.74
C ARG A 241 -14.84 -13.50 -15.79
N PHE A 242 -15.88 -12.71 -15.50
CA PHE A 242 -16.97 -12.47 -16.44
C PHE A 242 -16.49 -11.84 -17.75
N SER A 243 -15.53 -10.93 -17.68
CA SER A 243 -14.92 -10.31 -18.86
C SER A 243 -14.17 -11.33 -19.72
N LYS A 244 -13.39 -12.23 -19.09
CA LYS A 244 -12.70 -13.32 -19.80
C LYS A 244 -13.69 -14.28 -20.48
N ASP A 245 -14.74 -14.67 -19.78
CA ASP A 245 -15.77 -15.57 -20.31
C ASP A 245 -16.47 -14.95 -21.53
N LEU A 246 -16.81 -13.65 -21.46
CA LEU A 246 -17.42 -12.93 -22.58
C LEU A 246 -16.47 -12.83 -23.78
N ILE A 247 -15.20 -12.52 -23.56
CA ILE A 247 -14.19 -12.49 -24.64
C ILE A 247 -14.04 -13.86 -25.28
N TYR A 248 -14.04 -14.93 -24.48
CA TYR A 248 -13.98 -16.29 -24.97
C TYR A 248 -15.17 -16.62 -25.88
N LEU A 249 -16.40 -16.36 -25.41
CA LEU A 249 -17.62 -16.58 -26.19
C LEU A 249 -17.63 -15.80 -27.52
N ILE A 250 -17.19 -14.54 -27.52
CA ILE A 250 -17.08 -13.73 -28.74
C ILE A 250 -16.05 -14.34 -29.71
N LYS A 251 -14.91 -14.81 -29.21
CA LYS A 251 -13.88 -15.45 -30.03
C LYS A 251 -14.37 -16.76 -30.65
N GLU A 252 -15.06 -17.59 -29.86
CA GLU A 252 -15.67 -18.84 -30.31
C GLU A 252 -16.67 -18.58 -31.43
N LYS A 253 -17.62 -17.65 -31.22
CA LYS A 253 -18.60 -17.30 -32.26
C LYS A 253 -17.98 -16.65 -33.49
N SER A 254 -16.93 -15.86 -33.33
CA SER A 254 -16.17 -15.32 -34.46
C SER A 254 -15.51 -16.43 -35.28
N TRP A 255 -15.02 -17.49 -34.61
CA TRP A 255 -14.46 -18.65 -35.30
C TRP A 255 -15.54 -19.41 -36.08
N ASP A 256 -16.71 -19.66 -35.47
CA ASP A 256 -17.85 -20.32 -36.13
C ASP A 256 -18.22 -19.61 -37.45
N VAL A 257 -18.40 -18.28 -37.40
CA VAL A 257 -18.75 -17.46 -38.58
C VAL A 257 -17.65 -17.51 -39.64
N LYS A 258 -16.36 -17.44 -39.23
CA LYS A 258 -15.24 -17.55 -40.17
C LYS A 258 -15.22 -18.91 -40.87
N GLN A 259 -15.48 -20.00 -40.16
CA GLN A 259 -15.52 -21.33 -40.76
C GLN A 259 -16.66 -21.46 -41.77
N GLN A 260 -17.85 -20.93 -41.45
CA GLN A 260 -18.97 -20.92 -42.39
C GLN A 260 -18.64 -20.16 -43.68
N ILE A 261 -18.02 -18.97 -43.58
CA ILE A 261 -17.56 -18.21 -44.76
C ILE A 261 -16.58 -19.03 -45.58
N ARG A 262 -15.59 -19.67 -44.95
CA ARG A 262 -14.57 -20.47 -45.65
C ARG A 262 -15.17 -21.70 -46.35
N SER A 263 -16.09 -22.40 -45.70
CA SER A 263 -16.79 -23.54 -46.30
C SER A 263 -17.66 -23.14 -47.49
N GLN A 264 -18.38 -22.01 -47.39
CA GLN A 264 -19.16 -21.49 -48.51
C GLN A 264 -18.26 -21.02 -49.66
N GLN A 265 -17.16 -20.33 -49.34
CA GLN A 265 -16.15 -19.91 -50.32
C GLN A 265 -15.59 -21.12 -51.08
N GLU A 266 -15.19 -22.18 -50.37
CA GLU A 266 -14.65 -23.39 -50.98
C GLU A 266 -15.67 -24.06 -51.91
N THR A 267 -16.94 -24.14 -51.48
CA THR A 267 -18.02 -24.70 -52.28
C THR A 267 -18.25 -23.93 -53.59
N GLU A 268 -18.36 -22.60 -53.53
CA GLU A 268 -18.55 -21.78 -54.72
C GLU A 268 -17.31 -21.77 -55.64
N VAL A 269 -16.10 -21.79 -55.06
CA VAL A 269 -14.86 -21.92 -55.84
C VAL A 269 -14.79 -23.28 -56.55
N ASN A 270 -15.17 -24.38 -55.91
CA ASN A 270 -15.17 -25.69 -56.54
C ASN A 270 -16.18 -25.76 -57.69
N LYS A 271 -17.41 -25.24 -57.52
CA LYS A 271 -18.39 -25.12 -58.61
C LYS A 271 -17.84 -24.32 -59.81
N ALA A 272 -17.12 -23.24 -59.53
CA ALA A 272 -16.50 -22.42 -60.58
C ALA A 272 -15.37 -23.16 -61.30
N LYS A 273 -14.56 -23.94 -60.57
CA LYS A 273 -13.51 -24.79 -61.15
C LYS A 273 -14.10 -25.87 -62.05
N ASP A 274 -15.11 -26.60 -61.58
CA ASP A 274 -15.78 -27.65 -62.36
C ASP A 274 -16.34 -27.08 -63.67
N LEU A 275 -16.98 -25.90 -63.62
CA LEU A 275 -17.47 -25.23 -64.83
C LEU A 275 -16.33 -24.80 -65.77
N THR A 276 -15.21 -24.36 -65.20
CA THR A 276 -14.01 -23.97 -65.97
C THR A 276 -13.40 -25.18 -66.68
N GLU A 277 -13.29 -26.33 -66.00
CA GLU A 277 -12.79 -27.59 -66.57
C GLU A 277 -13.68 -28.05 -67.73
N ASN A 278 -15.00 -28.07 -67.53
CA ASN A 278 -15.97 -28.41 -68.58
C ASN A 278 -15.85 -27.49 -69.82
N MET A 279 -15.65 -26.18 -69.62
CA MET A 279 -15.46 -25.23 -70.71
C MET A 279 -14.12 -25.43 -71.42
N GLN A 280 -13.05 -25.77 -70.70
CA GLN A 280 -11.74 -26.05 -71.29
C GLN A 280 -11.77 -27.32 -72.15
N GLU A 281 -12.53 -28.33 -71.73
CA GLU A 281 -12.79 -29.53 -72.54
C GLU A 281 -13.58 -29.19 -73.82
N GLU A 282 -14.63 -28.36 -73.73
CA GLU A 282 -15.39 -27.91 -74.90
C GLU A 282 -14.51 -27.11 -75.88
N ILE A 283 -13.65 -26.22 -75.37
CA ILE A 283 -12.68 -25.47 -76.19
C ILE A 283 -11.74 -26.43 -76.91
N THR A 284 -11.19 -27.42 -76.21
CA THR A 284 -10.26 -28.39 -76.80
C THR A 284 -10.91 -29.21 -77.92
N GLU A 285 -12.16 -29.64 -77.72
CA GLU A 285 -12.93 -30.33 -78.76
C GLU A 285 -13.25 -29.44 -79.96
N LEU A 286 -13.56 -28.16 -79.72
CA LEU A 286 -13.79 -27.16 -80.77
C LEU A 286 -12.51 -26.89 -81.57
N GLU A 287 -11.37 -26.69 -80.91
CA GLU A 287 -10.05 -26.51 -81.56
C GLU A 287 -9.66 -27.75 -82.39
N ARG A 288 -9.92 -28.96 -81.89
CA ARG A 288 -9.70 -30.21 -82.65
C ARG A 288 -10.53 -30.24 -83.93
N LYS A 289 -11.83 -29.94 -83.83
CA LYS A 289 -12.74 -29.90 -84.99
C LYS A 289 -12.37 -28.80 -85.98
N ASP A 290 -11.98 -27.63 -85.49
CA ASP A 290 -11.53 -26.52 -86.33
C ASP A 290 -10.30 -26.94 -87.16
N GLY A 291 -9.32 -27.58 -86.54
CA GLY A 291 -8.15 -28.14 -87.24
C GLY A 291 -8.50 -29.21 -88.28
N GLU A 292 -9.46 -30.10 -87.99
CA GLU A 292 -9.96 -31.10 -88.96
C GLU A 292 -10.63 -30.45 -90.17
N LEU A 293 -11.42 -29.39 -89.94
CA LEU A 293 -12.07 -28.62 -91.00
C LEU A 293 -11.06 -27.82 -91.83
N GLU A 294 -10.06 -27.20 -91.20
CA GLU A 294 -8.95 -26.53 -91.91
C GLU A 294 -8.16 -27.50 -92.79
N GLN A 295 -7.85 -28.71 -92.31
CA GLN A 295 -7.19 -29.74 -93.12
C GLN A 295 -8.04 -30.16 -94.32
N LEU A 296 -9.35 -30.34 -94.12
CA LEU A 296 -10.28 -30.66 -95.21
C LEU A 296 -10.29 -29.53 -96.26
N CYS A 297 -10.40 -28.26 -95.85
CA CYS A 297 -10.36 -27.10 -96.74
C CYS A 297 -9.08 -27.02 -97.59
N ASN A 298 -7.95 -27.51 -97.07
CA ASN A 298 -6.66 -27.52 -97.76
C ASN A 298 -6.45 -28.77 -98.64
N THR A 299 -7.41 -29.68 -98.71
CA THR A 299 -7.32 -30.91 -99.51
C THR A 299 -7.47 -30.59 -101.00
N LYS A 300 -6.54 -31.07 -101.83
CA LYS A 300 -6.53 -30.81 -103.29
C LYS A 300 -7.41 -31.77 -104.10
N ASP A 301 -7.87 -32.87 -103.49
CA ASP A 301 -8.73 -33.87 -104.13
C ASP A 301 -10.21 -33.49 -103.91
N ASP A 302 -10.86 -33.03 -104.98
CA ASP A 302 -12.25 -32.58 -104.97
C ASP A 302 -13.23 -33.70 -104.55
N CYS A 303 -12.93 -34.96 -104.90
CA CYS A 303 -13.77 -36.10 -104.53
C CYS A 303 -13.66 -36.42 -103.04
N GLN A 304 -12.44 -36.42 -102.49
CA GLN A 304 -12.19 -36.62 -101.07
C GLN A 304 -12.83 -35.50 -100.23
N PHE A 305 -12.75 -34.26 -100.70
CA PHE A 305 -13.42 -33.11 -100.06
C PHE A 305 -14.93 -33.33 -99.95
N LEU A 306 -15.58 -33.64 -101.08
CA LEU A 306 -17.04 -33.83 -101.14
C LEU A 306 -17.51 -35.04 -100.32
N GLN A 307 -16.70 -36.09 -100.20
CA GLN A 307 -17.02 -37.26 -99.37
C GLN A 307 -16.88 -36.98 -97.88
N MET A 308 -15.86 -36.22 -97.47
CA MET A 308 -15.57 -35.97 -96.05
C MET A 308 -16.35 -34.80 -95.44
N PHE A 309 -16.77 -33.83 -96.26
CA PHE A 309 -17.50 -32.64 -95.81
C PHE A 309 -18.77 -32.94 -95.01
N PRO A 310 -19.69 -33.85 -95.43
CA PRO A 310 -20.91 -34.15 -94.67
C PRO A 310 -20.64 -34.80 -93.31
N LEU A 311 -19.54 -35.55 -93.19
CA LEU A 311 -19.17 -36.26 -91.96
C LEU A 311 -18.64 -35.29 -90.89
N LEU A 312 -17.90 -34.26 -91.31
CA LEU A 312 -17.33 -33.27 -90.40
C LEU A 312 -18.28 -32.11 -90.09
N SER A 313 -19.17 -31.75 -91.02
CA SER A 313 -20.12 -30.63 -90.87
C SER A 313 -21.31 -30.93 -89.92
N GLY A 314 -21.55 -32.19 -89.55
CA GLY A 314 -22.82 -32.63 -88.93
C GLY A 314 -22.92 -32.57 -87.40
N HIS A 315 -21.84 -32.31 -86.66
CA HIS A 315 -21.84 -32.50 -85.20
C HIS A 315 -21.94 -31.18 -84.43
N SER A 316 -23.14 -30.84 -83.95
CA SER A 316 -23.30 -29.83 -82.88
C SER A 316 -22.48 -30.26 -81.66
N THR A 317 -21.56 -29.41 -81.22
CA THR A 317 -20.91 -29.57 -79.91
C THR A 317 -21.94 -29.37 -78.80
N THR A 318 -21.74 -30.09 -77.68
CA THR A 318 -22.48 -29.91 -76.45
C THR A 318 -22.35 -28.46 -76.00
N LYS A 319 -23.41 -27.66 -76.15
CA LYS A 319 -23.38 -26.24 -75.76
C LYS A 319 -23.61 -26.10 -74.27
N TRP A 320 -22.56 -25.78 -73.52
CA TRP A 320 -22.73 -25.39 -72.12
C TRP A 320 -23.31 -23.96 -72.03
N PRO A 321 -24.19 -23.67 -71.05
CA PRO A 321 -24.74 -22.32 -70.86
C PRO A 321 -23.62 -21.30 -70.65
N ARG A 322 -23.72 -20.14 -71.31
CA ARG A 322 -22.77 -19.04 -71.10
C ARG A 322 -22.81 -18.59 -69.63
N PRO A 323 -21.68 -18.49 -68.93
CA PRO A 323 -21.66 -18.07 -67.54
C PRO A 323 -22.06 -16.59 -67.45
N GLN A 324 -22.91 -16.27 -66.49
CA GLN A 324 -23.19 -14.88 -66.11
C GLN A 324 -22.17 -14.42 -65.06
N PRO A 325 -21.60 -13.21 -65.19
CA PRO A 325 -20.75 -12.66 -64.15
C PRO A 325 -21.57 -12.49 -62.86
N ARG A 326 -21.23 -13.23 -61.80
CA ARG A 326 -21.75 -12.93 -60.47
C ARG A 326 -20.97 -11.75 -59.91
N HIS A 327 -21.67 -10.73 -59.43
CA HIS A 327 -21.05 -9.64 -58.69
C HIS A 327 -20.48 -10.19 -57.38
N LEU A 328 -19.22 -9.85 -57.09
CA LEU A 328 -18.38 -10.28 -55.95
C LEU A 328 -18.90 -9.89 -54.54
N GLN A 329 -20.19 -9.61 -54.39
CA GLN A 329 -20.80 -9.03 -53.19
C GLN A 329 -21.25 -10.07 -52.15
N GLU A 330 -20.93 -11.35 -52.35
CA GLU A 330 -21.52 -12.51 -51.66
C GLU A 330 -21.27 -12.58 -50.14
N PHE A 331 -20.35 -11.76 -49.60
CA PHE A 331 -20.04 -11.73 -48.16
C PHE A 331 -20.13 -10.33 -47.54
N GLU A 332 -20.55 -9.30 -48.29
CA GLU A 332 -20.73 -7.95 -47.75
C GLU A 332 -21.82 -7.93 -46.68
N ASP A 333 -22.91 -8.68 -46.88
CA ASP A 333 -24.00 -8.83 -45.92
C ASP A 333 -23.53 -9.40 -44.57
N VAL A 334 -22.60 -10.37 -44.61
CA VAL A 334 -22.00 -10.95 -43.38
C VAL A 334 -21.18 -9.92 -42.65
N THR A 335 -20.42 -9.10 -43.39
CA THR A 335 -19.59 -8.03 -42.82
C THR A 335 -20.45 -6.91 -42.21
N ALA A 336 -21.56 -6.57 -42.87
CA ALA A 336 -22.55 -5.63 -42.37
C ALA A 336 -23.22 -6.14 -41.09
N ALA A 337 -23.65 -7.42 -41.06
CA ALA A 337 -24.26 -8.04 -39.89
C ALA A 337 -23.32 -8.10 -38.68
N VAL A 338 -22.03 -8.41 -38.89
CA VAL A 338 -21.01 -8.39 -37.83
C VAL A 338 -20.78 -6.96 -37.31
N SER A 339 -20.83 -5.96 -38.18
CA SER A 339 -20.72 -4.56 -37.79
C SER A 339 -21.92 -4.11 -36.96
N GLU A 340 -23.13 -4.49 -37.33
CA GLU A 340 -24.33 -4.22 -36.54
C GLU A 340 -24.29 -4.89 -35.15
N LEU A 341 -23.79 -6.12 -35.07
CA LEU A 341 -23.59 -6.82 -33.81
C LEU A 341 -22.59 -6.09 -32.90
N LYS A 342 -21.48 -5.60 -33.46
CA LYS A 342 -20.51 -4.77 -32.74
C LYS A 342 -21.18 -3.53 -32.16
N ASP A 343 -21.96 -2.81 -32.95
CA ASP A 343 -22.62 -1.58 -32.49
C ASP A 343 -23.67 -1.85 -31.40
N LYS A 344 -24.39 -2.98 -31.50
CA LYS A 344 -25.31 -3.45 -30.44
C LYS A 344 -24.57 -3.76 -29.14
N LEU A 345 -23.46 -4.50 -29.20
CA LEU A 345 -22.64 -4.82 -28.03
C LEU A 345 -22.04 -3.56 -27.39
N GLN A 346 -21.52 -2.65 -28.21
CA GLN A 346 -20.96 -1.39 -27.74
C GLN A 346 -22.00 -0.55 -26.99
N ARG A 347 -23.24 -0.50 -27.50
CA ARG A 347 -24.34 0.22 -26.84
C ARG A 347 -24.66 -0.36 -25.47
N ILE A 348 -24.81 -1.69 -25.37
CA ILE A 348 -25.08 -2.37 -24.10
C ILE A 348 -23.97 -2.08 -23.08
N LEU A 349 -22.70 -2.14 -23.51
CA LEU A 349 -21.56 -1.87 -22.64
C LEU A 349 -21.51 -0.40 -22.20
N CYS A 350 -21.82 0.56 -23.08
CA CYS A 350 -21.81 1.97 -22.73
C CYS A 350 -23.01 2.41 -21.87
N GLU A 351 -24.17 1.77 -22.00
CA GLU A 351 -25.38 2.11 -21.26
C GLU A 351 -25.46 1.44 -19.88
N GLU A 352 -25.05 0.18 -19.77
CA GLU A 352 -25.26 -0.61 -18.55
C GLU A 352 -24.07 -0.57 -17.58
N LEU A 353 -22.84 -0.51 -18.09
CA LEU A 353 -21.63 -0.54 -17.24
C LEU A 353 -21.50 0.68 -16.31
N PRO A 354 -21.80 1.92 -16.74
CA PRO A 354 -21.75 3.11 -15.86
C PRO A 354 -22.82 3.15 -14.76
N LYS A 355 -23.84 2.29 -14.83
CA LYS A 355 -24.91 2.19 -13.81
C LYS A 355 -24.51 1.32 -12.62
N LEU A 356 -23.42 0.55 -12.73
CA LEU A 356 -22.94 -0.37 -11.68
C LEU A 356 -22.29 0.32 -10.46
N PRO A 357 -21.47 1.38 -10.61
CA PRO A 357 -20.85 2.07 -9.46
C PRO A 357 -21.86 2.72 -8.51
N GLN A 358 -23.05 3.09 -9.01
CA GLN A 358 -24.11 3.72 -8.21
C GLN A 358 -24.73 2.79 -7.16
N ARG A 359 -24.52 1.47 -7.27
CA ARG A 359 -24.98 0.49 -6.28
C ARG A 359 -23.97 0.25 -5.15
N VAL A 360 -22.76 0.80 -5.25
CA VAL A 360 -21.69 0.66 -4.26
C VAL A 360 -21.78 1.76 -3.18
N THR A 361 -22.54 2.83 -3.41
CA THR A 361 -22.61 4.03 -2.55
C THR A 361 -23.42 3.91 -1.25
N GLU A 362 -23.77 2.71 -0.79
CA GLU A 362 -24.24 2.50 0.59
C GLU A 362 -23.08 2.06 1.49
N VAL A 363 -22.02 2.88 1.55
CA VAL A 363 -20.95 2.71 2.55
C VAL A 363 -21.13 3.78 3.62
N ASP A 364 -21.04 3.36 4.88
CA ASP A 364 -21.21 4.19 6.08
C ASP A 364 -20.53 5.57 5.92
N PRO A 365 -21.24 6.68 6.16
CA PRO A 365 -20.68 8.04 6.05
C PRO A 365 -19.44 8.30 6.91
N HIS A 366 -19.12 7.45 7.90
CA HIS A 366 -17.90 7.55 8.69
C HIS A 366 -16.64 6.96 8.02
N LEU A 367 -16.77 6.10 7.01
CA LEU A 367 -15.66 5.45 6.28
C LEU A 367 -15.41 6.06 4.88
N ALA A 368 -16.33 6.89 4.40
CA ALA A 368 -16.31 7.52 3.07
C ALA A 368 -15.04 8.36 2.71
N PRO A 369 -14.35 9.06 3.64
CA PRO A 369 -13.22 9.90 3.27
C PRO A 369 -11.96 9.13 2.81
N LEU A 370 -11.77 7.89 3.28
CA LEU A 370 -10.57 7.11 2.97
C LEU A 370 -10.67 6.39 1.62
N LEU A 371 -11.86 5.88 1.28
CA LEU A 371 -12.13 5.17 0.03
C LEU A 371 -12.04 6.08 -1.21
N CYS A 372 -12.40 7.36 -1.08
CA CYS A 372 -12.32 8.33 -2.17
C CYS A 372 -10.88 8.62 -2.64
N VAL A 373 -9.90 8.55 -1.74
CA VAL A 373 -8.50 8.87 -2.09
C VAL A 373 -7.85 7.73 -2.87
N GLU A 374 -8.14 6.47 -2.51
CA GLU A 374 -7.55 5.30 -3.19
C GLU A 374 -8.21 4.97 -4.54
N MET A 375 -9.52 5.17 -4.68
CA MET A 375 -10.20 4.95 -5.97
C MET A 375 -9.75 5.94 -7.06
N VAL A 376 -9.52 7.21 -6.70
CA VAL A 376 -9.04 8.22 -7.67
C VAL A 376 -7.62 7.92 -8.14
N LEU A 377 -6.76 7.39 -7.26
CA LEU A 377 -5.41 6.96 -7.61
C LEU A 377 -5.41 5.74 -8.55
N SER A 378 -6.35 4.81 -8.35
CA SER A 378 -6.42 3.56 -9.12
C SER A 378 -6.95 3.78 -10.55
N LEU A 379 -7.97 4.63 -10.72
CA LEU A 379 -8.53 4.94 -12.04
C LEU A 379 -7.60 5.80 -12.92
N PHE A 380 -6.76 6.65 -12.30
CA PHE A 380 -5.74 7.42 -13.04
C PHE A 380 -4.65 6.51 -13.62
N CYS A 381 -4.23 5.49 -12.87
CA CYS A 381 -3.20 4.54 -13.30
C CYS A 381 -3.64 3.62 -14.46
N ILE A 382 -4.92 3.29 -14.57
CA ILE A 382 -5.41 2.37 -15.61
C ILE A 382 -5.63 3.08 -16.96
N SER A 383 -5.90 4.38 -16.96
CA SER A 383 -6.20 5.14 -18.20
C SER A 383 -4.98 5.74 -18.91
N SER A 384 -3.83 5.84 -18.24
CA SER A 384 -2.64 6.52 -18.77
C SER A 384 -1.42 5.60 -18.81
N GLY A 385 -1.34 4.76 -19.84
CA GLY A 385 -0.18 3.91 -20.14
C GLY A 385 1.09 4.66 -20.56
N GLN A 386 1.44 5.76 -19.89
CA GLN A 386 2.69 6.51 -20.09
C GLN A 386 3.25 7.04 -18.76
N HIS A 387 4.56 6.88 -18.61
CA HIS A 387 5.36 7.37 -17.50
C HIS A 387 5.20 8.89 -17.26
N PHE A 388 4.99 9.24 -15.99
CA PHE A 388 5.31 10.51 -15.34
C PHE A 388 4.96 11.80 -16.11
N LEU A 389 3.77 12.33 -15.83
CA LEU A 389 3.55 13.74 -15.48
C LEU A 389 2.22 13.84 -14.74
N LEU A 390 2.28 14.09 -13.42
CA LEU A 390 1.14 14.36 -12.55
C LEU A 390 0.49 15.69 -12.98
N LEU A 391 -0.44 15.64 -13.93
CA LEU A 391 -1.44 16.69 -14.11
C LEU A 391 -2.73 16.22 -13.42
N LEU A 392 -2.84 16.55 -12.13
CA LEU A 392 -4.07 16.45 -11.36
C LEU A 392 -5.15 17.36 -11.99
N ARG A 393 -5.99 16.80 -12.87
CA ARG A 393 -7.31 17.38 -13.13
C ARG A 393 -8.23 16.95 -12.00
N LEU A 394 -8.38 17.84 -11.02
CA LEU A 394 -9.30 17.70 -9.89
C LEU A 394 -10.75 17.81 -10.41
N THR A 395 -11.45 16.69 -10.53
CA THR A 395 -12.92 16.70 -10.47
C THR A 395 -13.31 16.77 -9.00
N ALA A 396 -13.81 17.93 -8.57
CA ALA A 396 -14.26 18.15 -7.21
C ALA A 396 -15.35 17.15 -6.85
N CYS A 397 -15.07 16.26 -5.89
CA CYS A 397 -16.09 15.47 -5.22
C CYS A 397 -16.95 16.45 -4.40
N SER A 398 -18.25 16.48 -4.66
CA SER A 398 -19.23 17.40 -4.04
C SER A 398 -19.43 17.19 -2.53
N LEU A 399 -18.66 16.28 -1.91
CA LEU A 399 -18.79 15.85 -0.52
C LEU A 399 -17.59 16.25 0.37
N CYS A 400 -16.55 16.91 -0.18
CA CYS A 400 -15.39 17.34 0.60
C CYS A 400 -15.37 18.87 0.76
N ASP A 401 -15.27 19.34 2.01
CA ASP A 401 -14.99 20.74 2.32
C ASP A 401 -13.67 21.16 1.63
N PRO A 402 -13.70 22.19 0.76
CA PRO A 402 -12.51 22.65 0.02
C PRO A 402 -11.31 22.95 0.94
N ALA A 403 -11.55 23.37 2.18
CA ALA A 403 -10.48 23.72 3.12
C ALA A 403 -9.63 22.51 3.55
N PHE A 404 -10.22 21.32 3.64
CA PHE A 404 -9.50 20.09 4.02
C PHE A 404 -8.61 19.59 2.87
N PHE A 405 -9.05 19.79 1.63
CA PHE A 405 -8.35 19.40 0.41
C PHE A 405 -7.06 20.21 0.18
N PHE A 406 -7.07 21.51 0.49
CA PHE A 406 -5.89 22.37 0.32
C PHE A 406 -4.80 22.18 1.39
N ALA A 407 -5.16 21.71 2.59
CA ALA A 407 -4.19 21.45 3.66
C ALA A 407 -3.28 20.25 3.36
N HIS A 408 -3.85 19.16 2.81
CA HIS A 408 -3.08 17.98 2.44
C HIS A 408 -2.23 18.19 1.17
N LEU A 409 -2.70 18.99 0.21
CA LEU A 409 -1.94 19.29 -1.02
C LEU A 409 -0.64 20.07 -0.74
N ARG A 410 -0.60 20.88 0.33
CA ARG A 410 0.61 21.60 0.74
C ARG A 410 1.69 20.71 1.34
N LEU A 411 1.33 19.58 1.96
CA LEU A 411 2.32 18.63 2.50
C LEU A 411 2.97 17.77 1.42
N SER A 412 2.26 17.44 0.34
CA SER A 412 2.80 16.60 -0.75
C SER A 412 3.69 17.35 -1.75
N ILE A 413 3.69 18.68 -1.75
CA ILE A 413 4.55 19.50 -2.63
C ILE A 413 5.85 19.94 -1.92
N MET A 414 6.00 19.66 -0.62
CA MET A 414 7.19 20.00 0.18
C MET A 414 8.09 18.82 0.57
N CYS A 415 7.90 17.63 -0.01
CA CYS A 415 8.79 16.47 0.16
C CYS A 415 9.39 16.02 -1.17
#